data_AF-A0A535Z3G5-F1
#
_entry.id   AF-A0A535Z3G5-F1
#
_cell.length_a   1.000
_cell.length_b   1.000
_cell.length_c   1.000
_cell.angle_alpha   90.00
_cell.angle_beta   90.00
_cell.angle_gamma   90.00
#
_symmetry.space_group_name_H-M   'P 1'
#
loop_
_entity.id
_entity.type
_entity.pdbx_description
1 polymer ?
#
loop_
_entity_poly.entity_id
_entity_poly.type
_entity_poly.pdbx_seq_one_letter_code
_entity_poly.pdbx_strand_id
1 'polypeptide(L)' 'ADVLRRLAEHAILMHPLPRVGEIEPVVDADPRAAYFRQARNGLWVRMAVLDWAMAR' A
#
# COMPACT_ATOMS: atom_id res chain seq x y z
N ALA A 1 8.11 1.49 15.84
CA ALA A 1 8.82 2.56 15.10
C ALA A 1 10.30 2.24 14.87
N ASP A 2 11.01 1.65 15.83
CA ASP A 2 12.47 1.44 15.75
C ASP A 2 12.91 0.57 14.58
N VAL A 3 12.10 -0.44 14.23
CA VAL A 3 12.36 -1.30 13.06
C VAL A 3 12.35 -0.49 11.75
N LEU A 4 11.50 0.54 11.63
CA LEU A 4 11.43 1.38 10.42
C LEU A 4 12.69 2.22 10.20
N ARG A 5 13.49 2.48 11.24
CA ARG A 5 14.76 3.21 11.11
C ARG A 5 15.84 2.40 10.40
N ARG A 6 15.67 1.08 10.33
CA ARG A 6 16.61 0.16 9.64
C ARG A 6 16.38 0.11 8.13
N LEU A 7 15.25 0.62 7.66
CA LEU A 7 14.93 0.67 6.24
C LEU A 7 15.65 1.84 5.58
N ALA A 8 16.05 1.65 4.32
CA ALA A 8 16.57 2.74 3.50
C ALA A 8 15.54 3.88 3.39
N GLU A 9 16.03 5.10 3.17
CA GLU A 9 15.18 6.29 3.04
C GLU A 9 14.17 6.16 1.89
N HIS A 10 14.56 5.48 0.80
CA HIS A 10 13.72 5.24 -0.38
C HIS A 10 12.86 3.97 -0.30
N ALA A 11 12.91 3.23 0.81
CA ALA A 11 12.12 2.01 0.96
C ALA A 11 10.61 2.32 0.94
N ILE A 12 9.81 1.33 0.56
CA ILE A 12 8.35 1.45 0.50
C ILE A 12 7.73 0.34 1.36
N LEU A 13 6.82 0.70 2.25
CA LEU A 13 6.08 -0.23 3.09
C LEU A 13 4.69 -0.48 2.50
N MET A 14 4.40 -1.74 2.14
CA MET A 14 3.14 -2.18 1.56
C MET A 14 2.40 -3.13 2.51
N HIS A 15 1.07 -3.18 2.39
CA HIS A 15 0.20 -4.05 3.17
C HIS A 15 -1.15 -4.21 2.44
N PRO A 16 -1.67 -5.43 2.26
CA PRO A 16 -2.90 -5.63 1.50
C PRO A 16 -4.17 -5.12 2.19
N LEU A 17 -4.12 -4.82 3.49
CA LEU A 17 -5.26 -4.44 4.33
C LEU A 17 -6.38 -5.52 4.36
N PRO A 18 -7.29 -5.51 5.36
CA PRO A 18 -7.25 -4.71 6.58
C PRO A 18 -6.05 -5.07 7.44
N ARG A 19 -5.59 -4.12 8.25
CA ARG A 19 -4.62 -4.40 9.31
C ARG A 19 -5.33 -4.63 10.63
N VAL A 20 -4.76 -5.46 11.50
CA VAL A 20 -5.36 -5.80 12.80
C VAL A 20 -4.50 -5.27 13.94
N GLY A 21 -3.20 -5.60 13.96
CA GLY A 21 -2.26 -5.18 15.01
C GLY A 21 -0.79 -5.31 14.60
N GLU A 22 -0.54 -5.75 13.38
CA GLU A 22 0.78 -5.94 12.81
C GLU A 22 1.47 -4.64 12.37
N ILE A 23 0.69 -3.56 12.18
CA ILE A 23 1.20 -2.21 11.89
C ILE A 23 0.51 -1.22 12.82
N GLU A 24 1.30 -0.59 13.69
CA GLU A 24 0.84 0.48 14.57
C GLU A 24 0.33 1.70 13.76
N PRO A 25 -0.79 2.33 14.13
CA PRO A 25 -1.33 3.49 13.40
C PRO A 25 -0.36 4.67 13.24
N VAL A 26 0.59 4.84 14.18
CA VAL A 26 1.62 5.90 14.07
C VAL A 26 2.50 5.75 12.82
N VAL A 27 2.57 4.55 12.25
CA VAL A 27 3.33 4.28 11.01
C VAL A 27 2.67 4.94 9.80
N ASP A 28 1.39 5.33 9.86
CA ASP A 28 0.68 6.00 8.76
C ASP A 28 1.32 7.34 8.38
N ALA A 29 1.94 8.01 9.35
CA ALA A 29 2.60 9.29 9.14
C ALA A 29 3.99 9.15 8.48
N ASP A 30 4.54 7.95 8.39
CA ASP A 30 5.82 7.72 7.70
C ASP A 30 5.60 7.87 6.18
N PRO A 31 6.36 8.72 5.46
CA PRO A 31 6.17 8.93 4.03
C PRO A 31 6.39 7.66 3.18
N ARG A 32 7.05 6.64 3.74
CA ARG A 32 7.28 5.35 3.09
C ARG A 32 6.07 4.41 3.19
N ALA A 33 5.10 4.71 4.06
CA ALA A 33 3.86 3.97 4.19
C ALA A 33 3.00 4.13 2.92
N ALA A 34 2.84 3.04 2.17
CA ALA A 34 2.21 3.06 0.86
C ALA A 34 0.94 2.23 0.75
N TYR A 35 0.53 1.51 1.80
CA TYR A 35 -0.64 0.63 1.78
C TYR A 35 -1.96 1.35 1.42
N PHE A 36 -2.13 2.63 1.78
CA PHE A 36 -3.29 3.41 1.31
C PHE A 36 -3.21 3.75 -0.18
N ARG A 37 -2.02 4.13 -0.67
CA ARG A 37 -1.78 4.36 -2.10
C ARG A 37 -1.97 3.05 -2.89
N GLN A 38 -1.52 1.93 -2.34
CA GLN A 38 -1.71 0.58 -2.89
C GLN A 38 -3.20 0.24 -3.01
N ALA A 39 -4.00 0.46 -1.97
CA ALA A 39 -5.44 0.21 -2.00
C ALA A 39 -6.13 1.06 -3.09
N ARG A 40 -5.75 2.35 -3.20
CA ARG A 40 -6.21 3.23 -4.27
C ARG A 40 -5.78 2.73 -5.65
N ASN A 41 -4.55 2.26 -5.81
CA ASN A 41 -4.06 1.67 -7.06
C ASN A 41 -4.87 0.43 -7.45
N GLY A 42 -5.38 -0.34 -6.49
CA GLY A 42 -6.27 -1.48 -6.73
C GLY A 42 -7.59 -1.10 -7.41
N LEU A 43 -8.10 0.13 -7.28
CA LEU A 43 -9.25 0.61 -8.07
C LEU A 43 -8.89 0.69 -9.55
N TRP A 44 -7.82 1.41 -9.87
CA TRP A 44 -7.38 1.65 -11.25
C TRP A 44 -6.98 0.36 -11.96
N VAL A 45 -6.27 -0.54 -11.25
CA VAL A 45 -5.92 -1.86 -11.79
C VAL A 45 -7.18 -2.64 -12.14
N ARG A 46 -8.19 -2.67 -11.26
CA ARG A 46 -9.44 -3.37 -11.54
C ARG A 46 -10.19 -2.77 -12.73
N MET A 47 -10.23 -1.45 -12.85
CA MET A 47 -10.82 -0.78 -14.01
C MET A 47 -10.11 -1.19 -15.31
N ALA A 48 -8.78 -1.17 -15.34
CA ALA A 48 -8.00 -1.56 -16.50
C ALA A 48 -8.16 -3.05 -16.85
N VAL A 49 -8.21 -3.94 -15.85
CA VAL A 49 -8.44 -5.36 -16.06
C VAL A 49 -9.84 -5.63 -16.60
N LEU A 50 -10.86 -4.96 -16.07
CA LEU A 50 -12.23 -5.07 -16.57
C LEU A 50 -12.36 -4.55 -18.00
N ASP A 51 -11.77 -3.37 -18.29
CA ASP A 51 -11.71 -2.82 -19.64
C ASP A 51 -11.04 -3.79 -20.61
N TRP A 52 -9.87 -4.33 -20.26
CA TRP A 52 -9.17 -5.31 -21.08
C TRP A 52 -9.95 -6.61 -21.28
N ALA A 53 -10.62 -7.11 -20.24
CA ALA A 53 -11.38 -8.36 -20.30
C ALA A 53 -12.70 -8.22 -21.08
N MET A 54 -13.34 -7.05 -21.05
CA MET A 54 -14.63 -6.77 -21.69
C MET A 54 -14.50 -6.10 -23.06
N ALA A 55 -13.36 -5.49 -23.41
CA ALA A 55 -13.11 -4.89 -24.72
C ALA A 55 -12.81 -5.94 -25.82
N ARG A 56 -13.20 -7.20 -25.60
CA ARG A 56 -13.24 -8.26 -26.59
C ARG A 56 -14.65 -8.49 -27.09
#